data_AF-A0AAN5CVB5-F1
#
_entry.id   AF-A0AAN5CVB5-F1
#
_cell.length_a   1.000
_cell.length_b   1.000
_cell.length_c   1.000
_cell.angle_alpha   90.00
_cell.angle_beta   90.00
_cell.angle_gamma   90.00
#
_symmetry.space_group_name_H-M   'P 1'
#
loop_
_entity.id
_entity.type
_entity.pdbx_description
1 polymer ?
#
loop_
_entity_poly.entity_id
_entity_poly.type
_entity_poly.pdbx_seq_one_letter_code
_entity_poly.pdbx_strand_id
1 'polypeptide(L)'
;IQLSQMHAFFLFLTSLVVPLLLPSLLSSLFVQAHLSDIHDKPITLKVKNGEPLSINMHTPTNIWHRKFKDGRPKQFVDACDHFIDVCERWRSGLLGSYVHDQWVSVAKDGTLDMPVVSPADSAQYYTHYMARDGVHHYTYFDVIVE
;
A
#
# COMPACT_ATOMS: atom_id res chain seq x y z
N ILE A 1 -8.01 -1.71 78.98
CA ILE A 1 -6.56 -2.00 79.05
C ILE A 1 -5.98 -1.72 77.66
N GLN A 2 -5.04 -0.77 77.57
CA GLN A 2 -4.14 -0.32 76.46
C GLN A 2 -4.79 0.11 75.11
N LEU A 3 -4.68 1.33 74.55
CA LEU A 3 -3.63 2.37 74.31
C LEU A 3 -2.61 2.06 73.19
N SER A 4 -2.56 2.98 72.19
CA SER A 4 -1.47 3.23 71.21
C SER A 4 -1.35 2.22 70.05
N GLN A 5 -1.15 2.57 68.77
CA GLN A 5 -0.23 3.56 68.19
C GLN A 5 -0.70 4.10 66.83
N MET A 6 -0.43 5.40 66.64
CA MET A 6 -0.28 6.07 65.34
C MET A 6 0.98 5.60 64.62
N HIS A 7 0.96 5.58 63.28
CA HIS A 7 2.13 5.90 62.47
C HIS A 7 1.70 6.83 61.33
N ALA A 8 2.20 8.06 61.39
CA ALA A 8 2.24 9.00 60.29
C ALA A 8 3.41 8.64 59.36
N PHE A 9 3.25 8.86 58.06
CA PHE A 9 4.38 9.17 57.18
C PHE A 9 4.02 10.28 56.21
N PHE A 10 5.03 11.11 55.97
CA PHE A 10 5.03 12.48 55.49
C PHE A 10 5.20 12.57 53.96
N LEU A 11 4.61 13.62 53.38
CA LEU A 11 5.06 14.48 52.26
C LEU A 11 5.61 13.83 50.97
N PHE A 12 5.12 14.26 49.80
CA PHE A 12 5.65 15.46 49.12
C PHE A 12 4.78 15.88 47.93
N LEU A 13 4.66 17.20 47.81
CA LEU A 13 4.03 17.99 46.77
C LEU A 13 5.00 18.09 45.57
N THR A 14 4.59 17.75 44.36
CA THR A 14 5.11 18.43 43.15
C THR A 14 4.10 18.41 42.01
N SER A 15 3.78 19.62 41.59
CA SER A 15 3.09 19.99 40.36
C SER A 15 3.79 19.34 39.15
N LEU A 16 3.04 18.63 38.30
CA LEU A 16 3.49 18.31 36.95
C LEU A 16 2.50 18.89 35.94
N VAL A 17 2.88 20.06 35.44
CA VAL A 17 2.41 20.63 34.18
C VAL A 17 2.79 19.65 33.08
N VAL A 18 1.81 18.88 32.57
CA VAL A 18 2.00 18.08 31.35
C VAL A 18 1.59 18.95 30.17
N PRO A 19 2.48 19.21 29.20
CA PRO A 19 2.15 20.03 28.05
C PRO A 19 1.16 19.28 27.14
N LEU A 20 0.10 19.99 26.70
CA LEU A 20 -0.73 19.57 25.58
C LEU A 20 0.17 19.48 24.34
N LEU A 21 0.57 18.27 23.97
CA LEU A 21 1.05 17.96 22.63
C LEU A 21 -0.19 17.85 21.74
N LEU A 22 -0.47 18.90 20.96
CA LEU A 22 -1.35 18.79 19.80
C LEU A 22 -0.74 17.75 18.84
N PRO A 23 -1.47 16.70 18.43
CA PRO A 23 -1.08 15.97 17.25
C PRO A 23 -1.34 16.89 16.05
N SER A 24 -0.26 17.32 15.43
CA SER A 24 -0.26 17.93 14.10
C SER A 24 -1.05 17.03 13.15
N LEU A 25 -2.18 17.52 12.64
CA LEU A 25 -2.91 16.95 11.52
C LEU A 25 -2.01 17.04 10.28
N LEU A 26 -1.13 16.05 10.10
CA LEU A 26 -0.58 15.74 8.80
C LEU A 26 -1.71 15.13 7.98
N SER A 27 -2.45 15.99 7.29
CA SER A 27 -3.31 15.59 6.19
C SER A 27 -2.41 15.00 5.11
N SER A 28 -2.21 13.69 5.14
CA SER A 28 -1.60 12.94 4.05
C SER A 28 -2.44 13.19 2.80
N LEU A 29 -1.90 13.96 1.85
CA LEU A 29 -2.47 14.08 0.52
C LEU A 29 -2.29 12.73 -0.17
N PHE A 30 -3.30 11.88 -0.10
CA PHE A 30 -3.40 10.74 -1.00
C PHE A 30 -3.59 11.28 -2.42
N VAL A 31 -2.65 10.97 -3.32
CA VAL A 31 -2.85 11.20 -4.75
C VAL A 31 -3.81 10.13 -5.24
N GLN A 32 -5.11 10.46 -5.23
CA GLN A 32 -6.16 9.57 -5.74
C GLN A 32 -6.48 9.98 -7.19
N ALA A 33 -6.05 9.16 -8.15
CA ALA A 33 -6.35 9.37 -9.56
C ALA A 33 -7.57 8.54 -9.97
N HIS A 34 -8.61 9.20 -10.47
CA HIS A 34 -9.78 8.58 -11.10
C HIS A 34 -9.59 8.59 -12.62
N LEU A 35 -9.49 7.42 -13.26
CA LEU A 35 -9.15 7.31 -14.69
C LEU A 35 -10.06 6.29 -15.41
N SER A 36 -10.35 6.58 -16.68
CA SER A 36 -11.26 5.80 -17.55
C SER A 36 -10.73 4.40 -17.87
N ASP A 37 -11.59 3.41 -18.08
CA ASP A 37 -11.19 2.00 -18.07
C ASP A 37 -10.32 1.54 -19.27
N ILE A 38 -10.32 2.24 -20.40
CA ILE A 38 -9.58 1.84 -21.63
C ILE A 38 -8.55 2.91 -21.99
N HIS A 39 -7.28 2.51 -22.11
CA HIS A 39 -6.18 3.39 -22.49
C HIS A 39 -5.34 2.80 -23.62
N ASP A 40 -5.28 3.49 -24.76
CA ASP A 40 -4.41 3.13 -25.89
C ASP A 40 -2.92 3.34 -25.59
N LYS A 41 -2.60 4.12 -24.54
CA LYS A 41 -1.24 4.50 -24.16
C LYS A 41 -1.08 4.42 -22.65
N PRO A 42 0.11 4.06 -22.14
CA PRO A 42 0.39 4.05 -20.71
C PRO A 42 0.18 5.43 -20.08
N ILE A 43 -0.38 5.47 -18.88
CA ILE A 43 -0.53 6.69 -18.08
C ILE A 43 0.70 6.85 -17.21
N THR A 44 1.35 8.02 -17.26
CA THR A 44 2.48 8.29 -16.38
C THR A 44 2.00 8.73 -14.99
N LEU A 45 2.44 8.02 -13.95
CA LEU A 45 2.23 8.38 -12.55
C LEU A 45 3.57 8.74 -11.93
N LYS A 46 3.65 9.93 -11.32
CA LYS A 46 4.84 10.36 -10.56
C LYS A 46 4.53 10.33 -9.08
N VAL A 47 5.37 9.64 -8.32
CA VAL A 47 5.24 9.49 -6.87
C VAL A 47 6.57 9.82 -6.23
N LYS A 48 6.57 10.47 -5.06
CA LYS A 48 7.82 10.74 -4.35
C LYS A 48 8.32 9.50 -3.64
N ASN A 49 9.62 9.36 -3.53
CA ASN A 49 10.26 8.33 -2.71
C ASN A 49 9.76 8.40 -1.26
N GLY A 50 9.32 7.27 -0.71
CA GLY A 50 8.79 7.13 0.64
C GLY A 50 7.27 7.35 0.76
N GLU A 51 6.59 7.84 -0.29
CA GLU A 51 5.15 8.06 -0.27
C GLU A 51 4.38 6.78 -0.63
N PRO A 52 3.08 6.68 -0.30
CA PRO A 52 2.22 5.62 -0.79
C PRO A 52 1.91 5.78 -2.29
N LEU A 53 1.71 4.66 -2.97
CA LEU A 53 1.13 4.57 -4.31
C LEU A 53 -0.20 3.83 -4.21
N SER A 54 -1.26 4.44 -4.73
CA SER A 54 -2.57 3.80 -4.88
C SER A 54 -3.05 3.98 -6.33
N ILE A 55 -3.36 2.87 -7.00
CA ILE A 55 -3.87 2.88 -8.37
C ILE A 55 -5.24 2.21 -8.39
N ASN A 56 -6.29 3.02 -8.56
CA ASN A 56 -7.66 2.53 -8.63
C ASN A 56 -8.05 2.24 -10.08
N MET A 57 -8.67 1.08 -10.29
CA MET A 57 -9.35 0.72 -11.53
C MET A 57 -10.85 0.75 -11.28
N HIS A 58 -11.60 1.41 -12.16
CA HIS A 58 -13.07 1.45 -12.03
C HIS A 58 -13.70 0.09 -12.37
N THR A 59 -13.00 -0.73 -13.16
CA THR A 59 -13.40 -2.10 -13.46
C THR A 59 -12.74 -3.10 -12.52
N PRO A 60 -13.49 -4.07 -11.96
CA PRO A 60 -12.93 -5.08 -11.08
C PRO A 60 -11.80 -5.87 -11.76
N THR A 61 -10.65 -5.88 -11.10
CA THR A 61 -9.53 -6.74 -11.41
C THR A 61 -9.05 -7.41 -10.13
N ASN A 62 -8.48 -8.60 -10.26
CA ASN A 62 -7.94 -9.37 -9.14
C ASN A 62 -6.43 -9.60 -9.27
N ILE A 63 -5.77 -9.10 -10.31
CA ILE A 63 -4.33 -9.31 -10.51
C ILE A 63 -3.65 -8.06 -11.04
N TRP A 64 -2.51 -7.73 -10.45
CA TRP A 64 -1.62 -6.68 -10.91
C TRP A 64 -0.28 -7.24 -11.32
N HIS A 65 0.30 -6.62 -12.33
CA HIS A 65 1.62 -6.93 -12.84
C HIS A 65 2.49 -5.69 -12.81
N ARG A 66 3.80 -5.88 -12.64
CA ARG A 66 4.80 -4.85 -12.92
C ARG A 66 5.96 -5.39 -13.72
N LYS A 67 6.35 -4.63 -14.73
CA LYS A 67 7.46 -4.91 -15.65
C LYS A 67 8.51 -3.82 -15.50
N PHE A 68 9.68 -4.20 -15.02
CA PHE A 68 10.79 -3.27 -14.82
C PHE A 68 11.50 -2.96 -16.15
N LYS A 69 11.95 -1.72 -16.30
CA LYS A 69 12.71 -1.25 -17.48
C LYS A 69 14.17 -1.72 -17.46
N ASP A 70 14.68 -2.06 -16.28
CA ASP A 70 16.07 -2.47 -16.02
C ASP A 70 16.35 -3.97 -16.24
N GLY A 71 15.36 -4.74 -16.69
CA GLY A 71 15.50 -6.16 -16.98
C GLY A 71 15.27 -7.10 -15.80
N ARG A 72 14.93 -6.59 -14.60
CA ARG A 72 14.48 -7.45 -13.49
C ARG A 72 13.27 -8.30 -13.88
N PRO A 73 13.12 -9.50 -13.29
CA PRO A 73 11.97 -10.37 -13.57
C PRO A 73 10.64 -9.65 -13.38
N LYS A 74 9.70 -9.89 -14.31
CA LYS A 74 8.32 -9.43 -14.16
C LYS A 74 7.76 -9.96 -12.84
N GLN A 75 7.04 -9.09 -12.14
CA GLN A 75 6.35 -9.44 -10.90
C GLN A 75 4.84 -9.35 -11.06
N PHE A 76 4.14 -10.06 -10.19
CA PHE A 76 2.68 -10.03 -10.10
C PHE A 76 2.20 -10.21 -8.67
N VAL A 77 0.99 -9.74 -8.40
CA VAL A 77 0.28 -9.91 -7.13
C VAL A 77 -1.20 -10.08 -7.44
N ASP A 78 -1.85 -10.97 -6.71
CA ASP A 78 -3.27 -11.27 -6.85
C ASP A 78 -4.00 -10.80 -5.59
N ALA A 79 -5.27 -10.44 -5.73
CA ALA A 79 -6.16 -10.18 -4.60
C ALA A 79 -6.26 -11.41 -3.71
N CYS A 80 -6.33 -11.18 -2.40
CA CYS A 80 -6.43 -12.26 -1.43
C CYS A 80 -7.70 -13.09 -1.64
N ASP A 81 -7.50 -14.40 -1.79
CA ASP A 81 -8.55 -15.42 -1.72
C ASP A 81 -8.10 -16.57 -0.80
N HIS A 82 -9.00 -17.53 -0.57
CA HIS A 82 -8.76 -18.64 0.34
C HIS A 82 -7.84 -19.74 -0.21
N PHE A 83 -7.40 -19.63 -1.46
CA PHE A 83 -6.50 -20.57 -2.13
C PHE A 83 -5.08 -20.00 -2.31
N ILE A 84 -4.87 -18.71 -2.05
CA ILE A 84 -3.60 -18.02 -2.25
C ILE A 84 -2.95 -17.71 -0.90
N ASP A 85 -1.89 -18.44 -0.57
CA ASP A 85 -1.15 -18.28 0.70
C ASP A 85 -0.33 -16.99 0.78
N VAL A 86 -0.10 -16.30 -0.35
CA VAL A 86 0.75 -15.10 -0.45
C VAL A 86 0.13 -14.07 -1.39
N CYS A 87 -0.81 -13.27 -0.88
CA CYS A 87 -1.59 -12.28 -1.64
C CYS A 87 -1.20 -10.82 -1.38
N GLU A 88 -0.25 -10.55 -0.47
CA GLU A 88 0.16 -9.18 -0.08
C GLU A 88 1.64 -8.89 -0.39
N ARG A 89 2.19 -9.66 -1.32
CA ARG A 89 3.60 -9.56 -1.72
C ARG A 89 3.72 -9.79 -3.21
N TRP A 90 4.67 -9.09 -3.81
CA TRP A 90 5.06 -9.35 -5.18
C TRP A 90 5.63 -10.75 -5.33
N ARG A 91 5.25 -11.43 -6.40
CA ARG A 91 5.73 -12.76 -6.77
C ARG A 91 6.34 -12.75 -8.15
N SER A 92 7.32 -13.61 -8.38
CA SER A 92 7.99 -13.78 -9.68
C SER A 92 8.48 -15.21 -9.87
N GLY A 93 9.05 -15.51 -11.04
CA GLY A 93 9.50 -16.86 -11.40
C GLY A 93 8.37 -17.75 -11.87
N LEU A 94 8.68 -19.03 -12.06
CA LEU A 94 7.72 -20.03 -12.51
C LEU A 94 6.62 -20.16 -11.46
N LEU A 95 5.38 -19.86 -11.86
CA LEU A 95 4.20 -19.94 -10.99
C LEU A 95 4.31 -19.11 -9.69
N GLY A 96 5.14 -18.06 -9.67
CA GLY A 96 5.29 -17.20 -8.49
C GLY A 96 6.14 -17.80 -7.37
N SER A 97 7.07 -18.71 -7.69
CA SER A 97 7.96 -19.38 -6.73
C SER A 97 8.83 -18.45 -5.89
N TYR A 98 9.10 -17.23 -6.35
CA TYR A 98 9.90 -16.23 -5.63
C TYR A 98 9.00 -15.13 -5.07
N VAL A 99 8.97 -15.01 -3.75
CA VAL A 99 8.23 -13.98 -3.00
C VAL A 99 9.19 -12.85 -2.63
N HIS A 100 8.75 -11.62 -2.82
CA HIS A 100 9.52 -10.41 -2.47
C HIS A 100 8.98 -9.80 -1.18
N ASP A 101 9.86 -9.25 -0.35
CA ASP A 101 9.48 -8.76 1.00
C ASP A 101 8.65 -7.47 1.00
N GLN A 102 8.54 -6.79 -0.15
CA GLN A 102 7.76 -5.58 -0.26
C GLN A 102 6.27 -5.85 -0.08
N TRP A 103 5.66 -5.12 0.86
CA TRP A 103 4.23 -5.12 1.08
C TRP A 103 3.48 -4.44 -0.06
N VAL A 104 2.39 -5.07 -0.48
CA VAL A 104 1.46 -4.61 -1.51
C VAL A 104 0.10 -5.22 -1.23
N SER A 105 -1.01 -4.61 -1.64
CA SER A 105 -2.32 -5.25 -1.57
C SER A 105 -3.14 -4.94 -2.81
N VAL A 106 -4.04 -5.87 -3.16
CA VAL A 106 -5.06 -5.65 -4.19
C VAL A 106 -6.42 -5.74 -3.51
N ALA A 107 -7.12 -4.62 -3.44
CA ALA A 107 -8.45 -4.55 -2.88
C ALA A 107 -9.49 -5.21 -3.79
N LYS A 108 -10.68 -5.53 -3.25
CA LYS A 108 -11.76 -6.18 -4.00
C LYS A 108 -12.28 -5.35 -5.18
N ASP A 109 -12.10 -4.04 -5.13
CA ASP A 109 -12.45 -3.13 -6.21
C ASP A 109 -11.36 -3.03 -7.29
N GLY A 110 -10.25 -3.78 -7.14
CA GLY A 110 -9.12 -3.77 -8.08
C GLY A 110 -8.07 -2.70 -7.79
N THR A 111 -8.22 -1.94 -6.70
CA THR A 111 -7.20 -0.97 -6.28
C THR A 111 -5.90 -1.68 -5.91
N LEU A 112 -4.79 -1.25 -6.50
CA LEU A 112 -3.44 -1.62 -6.08
C LEU A 112 -2.94 -0.61 -5.06
N ASP A 113 -2.57 -1.08 -3.87
CA ASP A 113 -1.99 -0.23 -2.82
C ASP A 113 -0.59 -0.69 -2.45
N MET A 114 0.35 0.25 -2.44
CA MET A 114 1.70 0.08 -1.93
C MET A 114 1.94 1.17 -0.87
N PRO A 115 2.12 0.81 0.40
CA PRO A 115 2.16 1.79 1.49
C PRO A 115 3.38 2.71 1.44
N VAL A 116 4.49 2.21 0.90
CA VAL A 116 5.75 2.95 0.75
C VAL A 116 6.39 2.50 -0.55
N VAL A 117 6.67 3.44 -1.46
CA VAL A 117 7.44 3.18 -2.68
C VAL A 117 8.85 3.76 -2.61
N SER A 118 9.75 3.17 -3.38
CA SER A 118 11.13 3.59 -3.56
C SER A 118 11.47 3.73 -5.05
N PRO A 119 12.60 4.35 -5.43
CA PRO A 119 13.04 4.41 -6.83
C PRO A 119 13.09 3.04 -7.52
N ALA A 120 13.37 1.98 -6.76
CA ALA A 120 13.39 0.60 -7.25
C ALA A 120 12.02 0.08 -7.70
N ASP A 121 10.94 0.77 -7.33
CA ASP A 121 9.56 0.44 -7.70
C ASP A 121 9.12 1.09 -9.01
N SER A 122 9.97 1.94 -9.61
CA SER A 122 9.72 2.51 -10.94
C SER A 122 9.65 1.40 -11.98
N ALA A 123 8.46 1.23 -12.57
CA ALA A 123 8.15 0.16 -13.50
C ALA A 123 6.92 0.52 -14.32
N GLN A 124 6.65 -0.26 -15.36
CA GLN A 124 5.34 -0.26 -15.99
C GLN A 124 4.42 -1.25 -15.27
N TYR A 125 3.41 -0.72 -14.60
CA TYR A 125 2.36 -1.49 -13.95
C TYR A 125 1.23 -1.73 -14.93
N TYR A 126 0.59 -2.87 -14.85
CA TYR A 126 -0.60 -3.14 -15.63
C TYR A 126 -1.46 -4.19 -15.00
N THR A 127 -2.72 -4.16 -15.40
CA THR A 127 -3.71 -5.16 -15.05
C THR A 127 -4.52 -5.51 -16.29
N HIS A 128 -5.25 -6.61 -16.22
CA HIS A 128 -6.22 -6.97 -17.26
C HIS A 128 -7.55 -7.30 -16.62
N TYR A 129 -8.63 -7.02 -17.34
CA TYR A 129 -9.98 -7.33 -16.94
C TYR A 129 -10.77 -7.81 -18.16
N MET A 130 -11.82 -8.59 -17.92
CA MET A 130 -12.75 -8.99 -18.97
C MET A 130 -13.84 -7.94 -19.06
N ALA A 131 -13.89 -7.20 -20.17
CA ALA A 131 -14.97 -6.25 -20.40
C ALA A 131 -16.27 -7.00 -20.77
N ARG A 132 -17.39 -6.25 -20.79
CA ARG A 132 -18.72 -6.81 -21.09
C ARG A 132 -18.84 -7.42 -22.49
N ASP A 133 -17.94 -7.05 -23.40
CA ASP A 133 -17.82 -7.59 -24.75
C ASP A 133 -17.12 -8.96 -24.81
N GLY A 134 -16.64 -9.47 -23.67
CA GLY A 134 -15.89 -10.73 -23.59
C GLY A 134 -14.42 -10.62 -24.01
N VAL A 135 -13.92 -9.40 -24.26
CA VAL A 135 -12.52 -9.16 -24.64
C VAL A 135 -11.69 -8.84 -23.39
N HIS A 136 -10.45 -9.33 -23.35
CA HIS A 136 -9.48 -8.93 -22.34
C HIS A 136 -8.94 -7.55 -22.67
N HIS A 137 -9.20 -6.57 -21.81
CA HIS A 137 -8.63 -5.24 -21.90
C HIS A 137 -7.44 -5.15 -20.96
N TYR A 138 -6.42 -4.39 -21.36
CA TYR A 138 -5.23 -4.14 -20.57
C TYR A 138 -5.10 -2.65 -20.33
N THR A 139 -4.79 -2.28 -19.09
CA THR A 139 -4.51 -0.90 -18.72
C THR A 139 -3.10 -0.80 -18.18
N TYR A 140 -2.34 0.19 -18.66
CA TYR A 140 -0.92 0.36 -18.37
C TYR A 140 -0.65 1.68 -17.66
N PHE A 141 0.23 1.64 -16.66
CA PHE A 141 0.69 2.79 -15.89
C PHE A 141 2.22 2.81 -15.83
N ASP A 142 2.84 3.86 -16.35
CA ASP A 142 4.27 4.11 -16.20
C ASP A 142 4.51 4.84 -14.88
N VAL A 143 4.82 4.08 -13.83
CA VAL A 143 5.11 4.64 -12.50
C VAL A 143 6.57 5.05 -12.42
N ILE A 144 6.81 6.29 -12.02
CA ILE A 144 8.12 6.89 -11.80
C ILE A 144 8.18 7.36 -10.35
N VAL A 145 9.12 6.81 -9.59
CA VAL A 145 9.35 7.19 -8.20
C VAL A 145 10.61 8.06 -8.11
N GLU A 146 10.45 9.30 -7.66
CA GLU A 146 11.48 10.35 -7.63
C GLU A 146 11.86 10.83 -6.21
#